data_AF-A0A4Q6BQW3-F1
#
_entry.id   AF-A0A4Q6BQW3-F1
#
_cell.length_a   1.000
_cell.length_b   1.000
_cell.length_c   1.000
_cell.angle_alpha   90.00
_cell.angle_beta   90.00
_cell.angle_gamma   90.00
#
_symmetry.space_group_name_H-M   'P 1'
#
loop_
_entity.id
_entity.type
_entity.pdbx_description
1 polymer ?
#
loop_
_entity_poly.entity_id
_entity_poly.type
_entity_poly.pdbx_seq_one_letter_code
_entity_poly.pdbx_strand_id
1 'polypeptide(L)'
;MASDVTLANCEDEPIHVPGAVQPHGALLVLEATSLVVLEVSQSLEIVCGIAPSAALGAFAPSLFDAESSARLAAGATSADLRLVNPLRVTTADGRVFDAVLHRPLAPEGCVVLELEPVAEVGTGSSGFDPRLREALLTLQITTDRASLAKAAAEQVRLLTGFDRVMVYRFDRDFNGQVIAEAKADHLDSFLHQRYPASDIPAQARPRST
;
A
#
# COMPACT_ATOMS: atom_id res chain seq x y z
N MET A 1 28.16 7.62 -9.87
CA MET A 1 26.96 8.41 -10.15
C MET A 1 26.01 7.51 -10.90
N ALA A 2 24.78 7.30 -10.40
CA ALA A 2 23.79 6.55 -11.16
C ALA A 2 23.51 7.35 -12.45
N SER A 3 23.56 6.67 -13.60
CA SER A 3 23.17 7.27 -14.88
C SER A 3 21.68 7.60 -14.87
N ASP A 4 21.28 8.71 -15.49
CA ASP A 4 19.87 9.07 -15.65
C ASP A 4 19.07 7.90 -16.28
N VAL A 5 17.84 7.72 -15.80
CA VAL A 5 16.92 6.69 -16.28
C VAL A 5 16.39 7.08 -17.66
N THR A 6 16.46 6.14 -18.59
CA THR A 6 16.03 6.21 -19.99
C THR A 6 15.27 4.92 -20.31
N LEU A 7 14.47 4.92 -21.37
CA LEU A 7 13.75 3.70 -21.82
C LEU A 7 14.67 2.48 -22.04
N ALA A 8 15.97 2.69 -22.25
CA ALA A 8 16.95 1.63 -22.48
C ALA A 8 17.57 1.02 -21.20
N ASN A 9 17.46 1.70 -20.04
CA ASN A 9 17.98 1.25 -18.74
C ASN A 9 16.91 1.31 -17.63
N CYS A 10 15.64 1.50 -17.99
CA CYS A 10 14.51 1.46 -17.05
C CYS A 10 14.44 0.14 -16.29
N GLU A 11 14.90 -0.99 -16.86
CA GLU A 11 14.87 -2.29 -16.18
C GLU A 11 15.90 -2.43 -15.04
N ASP A 12 16.94 -1.59 -15.05
CA ASP A 12 18.03 -1.61 -14.07
C ASP A 12 17.79 -0.65 -12.90
N GLU A 13 16.69 0.13 -12.93
CA GLU A 13 16.35 1.05 -11.85
C GLU A 13 16.00 0.27 -10.57
N PRO A 14 16.69 0.53 -9.45
CA PRO A 14 16.44 -0.18 -8.21
C PRO A 14 15.21 0.41 -7.49
N ILE A 15 14.03 0.20 -8.09
CA ILE A 15 12.75 0.74 -7.60
C ILE A 15 12.34 0.26 -6.19
N HIS A 16 13.02 -0.76 -5.66
CA HIS A 16 12.81 -1.32 -4.33
C HIS A 16 13.69 -0.67 -3.24
N VAL A 17 14.65 0.19 -3.62
CA VAL A 17 15.49 0.97 -2.68
C VAL A 17 15.56 2.44 -3.12
N PRO A 18 14.41 3.13 -3.27
CA PRO A 18 14.39 4.53 -3.72
C PRO A 18 15.04 5.51 -2.72
N GLY A 19 15.27 5.09 -1.47
CA GLY A 19 15.80 5.95 -0.40
C GLY A 19 14.83 7.04 0.05
N ALA A 20 13.57 6.99 -0.38
CA ALA A 20 12.52 7.94 -0.06
C ALA A 20 11.15 7.22 0.00
N VAL A 21 10.20 7.83 0.69
CA VAL A 21 8.80 7.35 0.80
C VAL A 21 7.83 8.42 0.30
N GLN A 22 6.57 8.04 0.08
CA GLN A 22 5.54 9.01 -0.26
C GLN A 22 5.22 9.89 0.96
N PRO A 23 5.03 11.22 0.78
CA PRO A 23 5.00 12.16 1.91
C PRO A 23 3.69 12.17 2.71
N HIS A 24 2.65 11.47 2.25
CA HIS A 24 1.36 11.40 2.92
C HIS A 24 1.35 10.44 4.13
N GLY A 25 2.36 9.57 4.21
CA GLY A 25 2.58 8.65 5.33
C GLY A 25 3.99 8.79 5.91
N ALA A 26 4.27 7.99 6.94
CA ALA A 26 5.58 7.89 7.55
C ALA A 26 6.03 6.42 7.62
N LEU A 27 7.35 6.21 7.61
CA LEU A 27 7.96 4.88 7.67
C LEU A 27 9.05 4.87 8.76
N LEU A 28 9.07 3.79 9.55
CA LEU A 28 10.13 3.48 10.50
C LEU A 28 10.65 2.07 10.23
N VAL A 29 11.96 1.89 10.29
CA VAL A 29 12.60 0.57 10.31
C VAL A 29 12.98 0.27 11.75
N LEU A 30 12.56 -0.88 12.26
CA LEU A 30 12.73 -1.30 13.64
C LEU A 30 13.61 -2.55 13.70
N GLU A 31 14.45 -2.68 14.72
CA GLU A 31 15.05 -3.98 15.04
C GLU A 31 13.96 -4.90 15.60
N ALA A 32 13.87 -6.13 15.09
CA ALA A 32 12.69 -6.98 15.26
C ALA A 32 12.42 -7.42 16.72
N THR A 33 13.45 -7.48 17.57
CA THR A 33 13.32 -7.98 18.95
C THR A 33 13.02 -6.87 19.95
N SER A 34 13.79 -5.80 19.87
CA SER A 34 13.77 -4.64 20.76
C SER A 34 12.80 -3.57 20.30
N LEU A 35 12.38 -3.58 19.03
CA LEU A 35 11.57 -2.53 18.38
C LEU A 35 12.19 -1.14 18.47
N VAL A 36 13.51 -1.08 18.60
CA VAL A 36 14.26 0.18 18.52
C VAL A 36 14.28 0.67 17.08
N VAL A 37 14.01 1.97 16.90
CA VAL A 37 14.01 2.62 15.59
C VAL A 37 15.45 2.73 15.07
N LEU A 38 15.70 2.06 13.94
CA LEU A 38 16.96 2.08 13.20
C LEU A 38 16.96 3.17 12.12
N GLU A 39 15.84 3.33 11.42
CA GLU A 39 15.67 4.33 10.37
C GLU A 39 14.29 4.97 10.45
N VAL A 40 14.19 6.19 9.94
CA VAL A 40 12.95 6.98 9.96
C VAL A 40 12.84 7.83 8.70
N SER A 41 11.65 7.90 8.13
CA SER A 41 11.34 8.82 7.04
C SER A 41 11.32 10.27 7.50
N GLN A 42 11.78 11.21 6.67
CA GLN A 42 11.69 12.64 6.97
C GLN A 42 10.25 13.16 7.13
N SER A 43 9.27 12.50 6.51
CA SER A 43 7.85 12.86 6.62
C SER A 43 7.26 12.64 8.01
N LEU A 44 7.95 11.93 8.92
CA LEU A 44 7.44 11.63 10.26
C LEU A 44 7.02 12.90 11.04
N GLU A 45 7.78 13.98 10.92
CA GLU A 45 7.47 15.23 11.62
C GLU A 45 6.18 15.86 11.11
N ILE A 46 6.02 15.91 9.78
CA ILE A 46 4.87 16.52 9.13
C ILE A 46 3.61 15.67 9.38
N VAL A 47 3.74 14.34 9.30
CA VAL A 47 2.63 13.41 9.36
C VAL A 47 2.21 13.10 10.80
N CYS A 48 3.17 12.81 11.67
CA CYS A 48 2.92 12.36 13.03
C CYS A 48 3.17 13.44 14.09
N GLY A 49 3.82 14.56 13.75
CA GLY A 49 4.27 15.57 14.72
C GLY A 49 5.45 15.11 15.58
N ILE A 50 6.17 14.08 15.14
CA ILE A 50 7.30 13.50 15.86
C ILE A 50 8.58 13.83 15.09
N ALA A 51 9.49 14.55 15.73
CA ALA A 51 10.79 14.86 15.12
C ALA A 51 11.59 13.56 14.85
N PRO A 52 12.14 13.35 13.64
CA PRO A 52 12.96 12.19 13.31
C PRO A 52 14.09 11.94 14.31
N SER A 53 14.72 13.00 14.81
CA SER A 53 15.79 12.92 15.81
C SER A 53 15.35 12.43 17.18
N ALA A 54 14.07 12.60 17.53
CA ALA A 54 13.49 12.07 18.75
C ALA A 54 13.06 10.60 18.60
N ALA A 55 12.74 10.17 17.38
CA ALA A 55 12.34 8.79 17.08
C ALA A 55 13.55 7.85 16.93
N LEU A 56 14.62 8.30 16.26
CA LEU A 56 15.82 7.47 16.04
C LEU A 56 16.43 6.97 17.36
N GLY A 57 16.64 5.65 17.46
CA GLY A 57 17.17 5.00 18.65
C GLY A 57 16.15 4.86 19.79
N ALA A 58 14.94 5.39 19.67
CA ALA A 58 13.88 5.21 20.65
C ALA A 58 13.18 3.86 20.47
N PHE A 59 12.50 3.42 21.52
CA PHE A 59 11.58 2.28 21.45
C PHE A 59 10.31 2.71 20.72
N ALA A 60 10.06 2.19 19.52
CA ALA A 60 8.98 2.67 18.65
C ALA A 60 7.59 2.67 19.30
N PRO A 61 7.18 1.65 20.09
CA PRO A 61 5.90 1.69 20.79
C PRO A 61 5.74 2.86 21.77
N SER A 62 6.83 3.45 22.29
CA SER A 62 6.75 4.61 23.19
C SER A 62 6.40 5.92 22.49
N LEU A 63 6.39 5.93 21.15
CA LEU A 63 5.96 7.08 20.35
C LEU A 63 4.44 7.28 20.34
N PHE A 64 3.69 6.29 20.84
CA PHE A 64 2.23 6.24 20.84
C PHE A 64 1.67 6.19 22.26
N ASP A 65 0.36 6.32 22.40
CA ASP A 65 -0.32 6.14 23.68
C ASP A 65 -0.15 4.71 24.25
N ALA A 66 -0.48 4.52 25.52
CA ALA A 66 -0.24 3.25 26.20
C ALA A 66 -0.96 2.05 25.56
N GLU A 67 -2.17 2.25 25.03
CA GLU A 67 -2.94 1.18 24.39
C GLU A 67 -2.33 0.80 23.03
N SER A 68 -2.00 1.79 22.22
CA SER A 68 -1.36 1.64 20.92
C SER A 68 0.03 1.04 21.07
N SER A 69 0.77 1.44 22.11
CA SER A 69 2.07 0.89 22.47
C SER A 69 2.00 -0.61 22.71
N ALA A 70 1.07 -1.05 23.57
CA ALA A 70 0.86 -2.47 23.85
C ALA A 70 0.43 -3.25 22.60
N ARG A 71 -0.47 -2.67 21.80
CA ARG A 71 -0.98 -3.27 20.55
C ARG A 71 0.13 -3.45 19.52
N LEU A 72 1.00 -2.45 19.34
CA LEU A 72 2.10 -2.49 18.39
C LEU A 72 3.17 -3.50 18.81
N ALA A 73 3.53 -3.51 20.10
CA ALA A 73 4.47 -4.50 20.63
C ALA A 73 3.95 -5.94 20.47
N ALA A 74 2.67 -6.19 20.79
CA ALA A 74 2.05 -7.49 20.58
C ALA A 74 2.00 -7.86 19.08
N GLY A 75 1.57 -6.93 18.23
CA GLY A 75 1.47 -7.11 16.78
C GLY A 75 2.80 -7.47 16.13
N ALA A 76 3.89 -6.80 16.51
CA ALA A 76 5.23 -7.06 15.98
C ALA A 76 5.75 -8.48 16.26
N THR A 77 5.27 -9.12 17.34
CA THR A 77 5.61 -10.51 17.68
C THR A 77 4.75 -11.56 16.97
N SER A 78 3.69 -11.16 16.25
CA SER A 78 2.81 -12.09 15.55
C SER A 78 3.57 -12.88 14.46
N ALA A 79 3.32 -14.19 14.38
CA ALA A 79 3.87 -15.03 13.33
C ALA A 79 3.42 -14.58 11.94
N ASP A 80 2.17 -14.15 11.81
CA ASP A 80 1.60 -13.63 10.56
C ASP A 80 1.10 -12.19 10.77
N LEU A 81 1.87 -11.23 10.24
CA LEU A 81 1.55 -9.80 10.37
C LEU A 81 0.31 -9.41 9.57
N ARG A 82 -0.07 -10.18 8.54
CA ARG A 82 -1.25 -9.90 7.70
C ARG A 82 -2.57 -10.04 8.46
N LEU A 83 -2.58 -10.83 9.53
CA LEU A 83 -3.76 -11.05 10.36
C LEU A 83 -3.97 -9.96 11.42
N VAL A 84 -2.90 -9.22 11.74
CA VAL A 84 -2.96 -8.12 12.72
C VAL A 84 -3.02 -6.75 12.04
N ASN A 85 -2.57 -6.65 10.79
CA ASN A 85 -2.66 -5.41 10.03
C ASN A 85 -4.08 -5.13 9.48
N PRO A 86 -4.47 -3.85 9.37
CA PRO A 86 -3.81 -2.69 9.97
C PRO A 86 -4.10 -2.60 11.48
N LEU A 87 -3.14 -2.06 12.24
CA LEU A 87 -3.30 -1.74 13.65
C LEU A 87 -3.65 -0.26 13.80
N ARG A 88 -4.74 0.05 14.49
CA ARG A 88 -5.04 1.44 14.84
C ARG A 88 -4.07 1.92 15.91
N VAL A 89 -3.36 3.02 15.70
CA VAL A 89 -2.45 3.61 16.70
C VAL A 89 -2.70 5.11 16.86
N THR A 90 -2.47 5.62 18.06
CA THR A 90 -2.68 7.03 18.40
C THR A 90 -1.41 7.60 19.00
N THR A 91 -0.95 8.76 18.50
CA THR A 91 0.19 9.48 19.08
C THR A 91 -0.19 10.10 20.42
N ALA A 92 0.80 10.50 21.22
CA ALA A 92 0.57 11.12 22.53
C ALA A 92 -0.28 12.41 22.46
N ASP A 93 -0.29 13.10 21.32
CA ASP A 93 -1.11 14.29 21.07
C ASP A 93 -2.44 14.01 20.35
N GLY A 94 -2.82 12.74 20.22
CA GLY A 94 -4.15 12.32 19.79
C GLY A 94 -4.35 12.13 18.28
N ARG A 95 -3.29 12.23 17.46
CA ARG A 95 -3.40 11.90 16.03
C ARG A 95 -3.50 10.39 15.84
N VAL A 96 -4.33 9.97 14.90
CA VAL A 96 -4.69 8.56 14.73
C VAL A 96 -4.24 8.05 13.36
N PHE A 97 -3.61 6.88 13.35
CA PHE A 97 -3.01 6.26 12.16
C PHE A 97 -3.45 4.81 12.02
N ASP A 98 -3.56 4.34 10.79
CA ASP A 98 -3.48 2.92 10.47
C ASP A 98 -2.00 2.56 10.32
N ALA A 99 -1.53 1.67 11.20
CA ALA A 99 -0.17 1.16 11.23
C ALA A 99 -0.10 -0.21 10.54
N VAL A 100 0.80 -0.35 9.58
CA VAL A 100 1.04 -1.61 8.87
C VAL A 100 2.46 -2.10 9.17
N LEU A 101 2.56 -3.33 9.67
CA LEU A 101 3.82 -3.98 9.97
C LEU A 101 4.19 -4.98 8.87
N HIS A 102 5.43 -4.97 8.40
CA HIS A 102 5.92 -6.04 7.53
C HIS A 102 7.38 -6.39 7.82
N ARG A 103 7.78 -7.62 7.48
CA ARG A 103 9.18 -8.07 7.61
C ARG A 103 9.82 -8.03 6.22
N PRO A 104 10.79 -7.13 5.97
CA PRO A 104 11.45 -7.07 4.68
C PRO A 104 12.32 -8.32 4.48
N LEU A 105 12.60 -8.66 3.22
CA LEU A 105 13.52 -9.76 2.89
C LEU A 105 14.97 -9.43 3.28
N ALA A 106 15.34 -8.14 3.25
CA ALA A 106 16.64 -7.65 3.69
C ALA A 106 16.53 -6.19 4.15
N PRO A 107 17.31 -5.76 5.16
CA PRO A 107 18.13 -6.61 6.04
C PRO A 107 17.26 -7.52 6.93
N GLU A 108 17.75 -8.74 7.22
CA GLU A 108 17.08 -9.67 8.13
C GLU A 108 17.02 -9.10 9.55
N GLY A 109 16.07 -9.59 10.37
CA GLY A 109 15.93 -9.15 11.75
C GLY A 109 15.35 -7.73 11.89
N CYS A 110 14.74 -7.19 10.83
CA CYS A 110 14.03 -5.92 10.87
C CYS A 110 12.51 -6.09 10.73
N VAL A 111 11.78 -5.10 11.24
CA VAL A 111 10.35 -4.90 11.01
C VAL A 111 10.16 -3.48 10.49
N VAL A 112 9.45 -3.33 9.39
CA VAL A 112 9.05 -2.02 8.87
C VAL A 112 7.67 -1.69 9.42
N LEU A 113 7.52 -0.47 9.90
CA LEU A 113 6.27 0.13 10.36
C LEU A 113 5.92 1.29 9.42
N GLU A 114 4.81 1.18 8.72
CA GLU A 114 4.23 2.24 7.90
C GLU A 114 3.02 2.84 8.60
N LEU A 115 2.90 4.17 8.57
CA LEU A 115 1.85 4.94 9.23
C LEU A 115 1.12 5.78 8.20
N GLU A 116 -0.17 5.53 8.03
CA GLU A 116 -1.06 6.34 7.21
C GLU A 116 -2.10 7.04 8.10
N PRO A 117 -2.30 8.36 7.96
CA PRO A 117 -3.35 9.06 8.68
C PRO A 117 -4.70 8.43 8.37
N VAL A 118 -5.49 8.17 9.42
CA VAL A 118 -6.86 7.72 9.20
C VAL A 118 -7.64 8.89 8.57
N ALA A 119 -8.11 8.70 7.34
CA ALA A 119 -9.00 9.68 6.73
C ALA A 119 -10.22 9.90 7.65
N GLU A 120 -10.66 11.15 7.80
CA GLU A 120 -11.94 11.47 8.46
C GLU A 120 -13.11 10.94 7.61
N VAL A 121 -13.29 9.62 7.58
CA VAL A 121 -14.49 9.01 7.04
C VAL A 121 -15.50 9.05 8.16
N GLY A 122 -16.52 9.88 7.97
CA GLY A 122 -17.56 10.19 8.95
C GLY A 122 -18.04 8.97 9.71
N THR A 123 -18.21 9.16 11.02
CA THR A 123 -18.91 8.31 11.99
C THR A 123 -19.65 7.13 11.35
N GLY A 124 -19.03 5.95 11.30
CA GLY A 124 -19.60 4.86 10.51
C GLY A 124 -18.98 3.49 10.69
N SER A 125 -19.15 2.92 11.89
CA SER A 125 -19.28 1.48 12.15
C SER A 125 -18.02 0.60 12.02
N SER A 126 -17.69 -0.04 13.14
CA SER A 126 -16.88 -1.27 13.26
C SER A 126 -17.56 -2.49 12.59
N GLY A 127 -18.11 -2.33 11.39
CA GLY A 127 -18.91 -3.33 10.68
C GLY A 127 -18.52 -3.44 9.21
N PHE A 128 -18.87 -4.59 8.60
CA PHE A 128 -18.60 -4.91 7.21
C PHE A 128 -19.27 -3.89 6.27
N ASP A 129 -18.50 -3.20 5.41
CA ASP A 129 -19.04 -2.23 4.43
C ASP A 129 -20.06 -2.93 3.51
N PRO A 130 -21.36 -2.55 3.51
CA PRO A 130 -22.37 -3.15 2.65
C PRO A 130 -22.02 -3.07 1.16
N ARG A 131 -21.31 -2.04 0.72
CA ARG A 131 -20.86 -1.88 -0.67
C ARG A 131 -19.82 -2.94 -1.04
N LEU A 132 -18.92 -3.28 -0.11
CA LEU A 132 -17.97 -4.38 -0.30
C LEU A 132 -18.69 -5.72 -0.42
N ARG A 133 -19.75 -5.94 0.38
CA ARG A 133 -20.58 -7.14 0.29
C ARG A 133 -21.23 -7.27 -1.08
N GLU A 134 -21.86 -6.20 -1.53
CA GLU A 134 -22.55 -6.15 -2.82
C GLU A 134 -21.57 -6.37 -3.98
N ALA A 135 -20.39 -5.75 -3.93
CA ALA A 135 -19.32 -5.96 -4.90
C ALA A 135 -18.93 -7.44 -4.99
N LEU A 136 -18.70 -8.10 -3.84
CA LEU A 136 -18.34 -9.53 -3.81
C LEU A 136 -19.45 -10.42 -4.38
N LEU A 137 -20.71 -10.18 -4.02
CA LEU A 137 -21.84 -10.93 -4.55
C LEU A 137 -21.98 -10.76 -6.06
N THR A 138 -21.80 -9.52 -6.56
CA THR A 138 -21.84 -9.21 -8.00
C THR A 138 -20.75 -9.97 -8.76
N LEU A 139 -19.53 -10.01 -8.23
CA LEU A 139 -18.43 -10.75 -8.86
C LEU A 139 -18.69 -12.26 -8.89
N GLN A 140 -19.26 -12.81 -7.82
CA GLN A 140 -19.52 -14.26 -7.71
C GLN A 140 -20.59 -14.80 -8.68
N ILE A 141 -21.54 -13.96 -9.10
CA ILE A 141 -22.61 -14.39 -10.02
C ILE A 141 -22.25 -14.22 -11.50
N THR A 142 -21.08 -13.64 -11.82
CA THR A 142 -20.61 -13.53 -13.21
C THR A 142 -20.17 -14.89 -13.74
N THR A 143 -20.52 -15.18 -15.00
CA THR A 143 -20.35 -16.53 -15.59
C THR A 143 -19.22 -16.62 -16.61
N ASP A 144 -18.65 -15.49 -17.02
CA ASP A 144 -17.55 -15.45 -17.99
C ASP A 144 -16.52 -14.38 -17.63
N ARG A 145 -15.30 -14.54 -18.17
CA ARG A 145 -14.15 -13.68 -17.88
C ARG A 145 -14.39 -12.21 -18.24
N ALA A 146 -15.09 -11.93 -19.34
CA ALA A 146 -15.32 -10.56 -19.78
C ALA A 146 -16.31 -9.86 -18.83
N SER A 147 -17.40 -10.54 -18.48
CA SER A 147 -18.37 -10.04 -17.50
C SER A 147 -17.73 -9.84 -16.12
N LEU A 148 -16.88 -10.78 -15.67
CA LEU A 148 -16.14 -10.65 -14.41
C LEU A 148 -15.21 -9.44 -14.42
N ALA A 149 -14.42 -9.25 -15.49
CA ALA A 149 -13.50 -8.12 -15.61
C ALA A 149 -14.23 -6.78 -15.63
N LYS A 150 -15.36 -6.70 -16.34
CA LYS A 150 -16.21 -5.50 -16.36
C LYS A 150 -16.78 -5.20 -14.98
N ALA A 151 -17.39 -6.20 -14.32
CA ALA A 151 -17.93 -6.04 -12.98
C ALA A 151 -16.85 -5.61 -11.98
N ALA A 152 -15.64 -6.17 -12.07
CA ALA A 152 -14.52 -5.77 -11.21
C ALA A 152 -14.14 -4.30 -11.39
N ALA A 153 -14.01 -3.82 -12.63
CA ALA A 153 -13.70 -2.42 -12.89
C ALA A 153 -14.79 -1.48 -12.33
N GLU A 154 -16.05 -1.81 -12.55
CA GLU A 154 -17.19 -1.02 -12.09
C GLU A 154 -17.28 -0.97 -10.56
N GLN A 155 -17.17 -2.12 -9.89
CA GLN A 155 -17.28 -2.22 -8.44
C GLN A 155 -16.10 -1.53 -7.73
N VAL A 156 -14.88 -1.72 -8.22
CA VAL A 156 -13.70 -1.02 -7.67
C VAL A 156 -13.83 0.49 -7.87
N ARG A 157 -14.32 0.96 -9.02
CA ARG A 157 -14.57 2.39 -9.25
C ARG A 157 -15.61 2.95 -8.27
N LEU A 158 -16.70 2.21 -8.04
CA LEU A 158 -17.75 2.61 -7.10
C LEU A 158 -17.24 2.71 -5.65
N LEU A 159 -16.38 1.77 -5.24
CA LEU A 159 -15.84 1.72 -3.88
C LEU A 159 -14.76 2.79 -3.63
N THR A 160 -13.91 3.04 -4.61
CA THR A 160 -12.74 3.93 -4.48
C THR A 160 -13.02 5.38 -4.88
N GLY A 161 -14.01 5.60 -5.76
CA GLY A 161 -14.28 6.91 -6.33
C GLY A 161 -13.25 7.38 -7.37
N PHE A 162 -12.30 6.53 -7.79
CA PHE A 162 -11.36 6.88 -8.85
C PHE A 162 -12.07 7.26 -10.16
N ASP A 163 -11.52 8.23 -10.89
CA ASP A 163 -12.10 8.63 -12.18
C ASP A 163 -12.04 7.52 -13.22
N ARG A 164 -11.04 6.63 -13.13
CA ARG A 164 -10.84 5.50 -14.03
C ARG A 164 -10.34 4.27 -13.28
N VAL A 165 -10.93 3.13 -13.57
CA VAL A 165 -10.45 1.80 -13.15
C VAL A 165 -10.41 0.90 -14.39
N MET A 166 -9.32 0.16 -14.54
CA MET A 166 -9.09 -0.73 -15.68
C MET A 166 -8.73 -2.13 -15.21
N VAL A 167 -9.15 -3.14 -15.98
CA VAL A 167 -8.57 -4.48 -15.90
C VAL A 167 -7.55 -4.63 -17.01
N TYR A 168 -6.29 -4.66 -16.62
CA TYR A 168 -5.14 -4.79 -17.50
C TYR A 168 -4.66 -6.24 -17.51
N ARG A 169 -4.59 -6.87 -18.68
CA ARG A 169 -4.19 -8.28 -18.85
C ARG A 169 -2.89 -8.39 -19.62
N PHE A 170 -1.89 -9.04 -19.02
CA PHE A 170 -0.65 -9.43 -19.69
C PHE A 170 -0.88 -10.62 -20.65
N ASP A 171 -0.19 -10.61 -21.80
CA ASP A 171 -0.02 -11.77 -22.66
C ASP A 171 1.27 -12.55 -22.30
N ARG A 172 1.66 -13.50 -23.17
CA ARG A 172 2.83 -14.36 -22.93
C ARG A 172 4.17 -13.62 -23.02
N ASP A 173 4.18 -12.50 -23.74
CA ASP A 173 5.37 -11.67 -23.96
C ASP A 173 5.36 -10.44 -23.03
N PHE A 174 4.48 -10.45 -22.00
CA PHE A 174 4.23 -9.35 -21.07
C PHE A 174 3.76 -8.03 -21.70
N ASN A 175 3.33 -8.05 -22.97
CA ASN A 175 2.54 -6.93 -23.48
C ASN A 175 1.19 -6.96 -22.78
N GLY A 176 0.57 -5.81 -22.57
CA GLY A 176 -0.72 -5.78 -21.92
C GLY A 176 -1.81 -5.13 -22.74
N GLN A 177 -3.02 -5.48 -22.37
CA GLN A 177 -4.23 -4.97 -22.99
C GLN A 177 -5.26 -4.63 -21.92
N VAL A 178 -5.91 -3.48 -22.07
CA VAL A 178 -7.09 -3.14 -21.27
C VAL A 178 -8.28 -3.95 -21.76
N ILE A 179 -8.71 -4.93 -20.96
CA ILE A 179 -9.79 -5.86 -21.31
C ILE A 179 -11.15 -5.45 -20.72
N ALA A 180 -11.15 -4.57 -19.72
CA ALA A 180 -12.32 -3.91 -19.18
C ALA A 180 -11.95 -2.54 -18.60
N GLU A 181 -12.88 -1.60 -18.62
CA GLU A 181 -12.69 -0.24 -18.14
C GLU A 181 -14.01 0.31 -17.58
N ALA A 182 -13.91 1.01 -16.45
CA ALA A 182 -14.96 1.89 -15.93
C ALA A 182 -14.34 3.27 -15.74
N LYS A 183 -14.93 4.32 -16.32
CA LYS A 183 -14.36 5.67 -16.32
C LYS A 183 -15.43 6.75 -16.18
N ALA A 184 -15.01 7.95 -15.81
CA ALA A 184 -15.83 9.15 -15.92
C ALA A 184 -16.11 9.50 -17.39
N ASP A 185 -17.27 10.12 -17.65
CA ASP A 185 -17.74 10.39 -19.02
C ASP A 185 -16.78 11.28 -19.81
N HIS A 186 -16.13 12.23 -19.13
CA HIS A 186 -15.24 13.23 -19.73
C HIS A 186 -13.86 12.68 -20.16
N LEU A 187 -13.51 11.44 -19.79
CA LEU A 187 -12.20 10.86 -20.10
C LEU A 187 -12.20 10.09 -21.42
N ASP A 188 -11.07 10.08 -22.14
CA ASP A 188 -10.90 9.20 -23.29
C ASP A 188 -10.78 7.73 -22.86
N SER A 189 -11.37 6.84 -23.67
CA SER A 189 -11.38 5.39 -23.41
C SER A 189 -10.01 4.75 -23.68
N PHE A 190 -9.51 3.97 -22.72
CA PHE A 190 -8.35 3.10 -22.92
C PHE A 190 -8.75 1.65 -23.23
N LEU A 191 -10.05 1.34 -23.27
CA LEU A 191 -10.53 0.00 -23.57
C LEU A 191 -9.97 -0.52 -24.92
N HIS A 192 -9.48 -1.76 -24.90
CA HIS A 192 -8.83 -2.45 -26.03
C HIS A 192 -7.45 -1.95 -26.44
N GLN A 193 -6.96 -0.84 -25.89
CA GLN A 193 -5.59 -0.37 -26.15
C GLN A 193 -4.57 -1.42 -25.70
N ARG A 194 -3.48 -1.50 -26.45
CA ARG A 194 -2.36 -2.42 -26.22
C ARG A 194 -1.12 -1.63 -25.92
N TYR A 195 -0.38 -2.10 -24.92
CA TYR A 195 0.82 -1.45 -24.41
C TYR A 195 1.98 -2.44 -24.44
N PRO A 196 3.19 -2.00 -24.84
CA PRO A 196 4.36 -2.85 -24.89
C PRO A 196 4.81 -3.26 -23.48
N ALA A 197 5.55 -4.36 -23.39
CA ALA A 197 6.09 -4.85 -22.11
C ALA A 197 7.01 -3.84 -21.39
N SER A 198 7.56 -2.86 -22.11
CA SER A 198 8.41 -1.80 -21.56
C SER A 198 7.67 -0.84 -20.63
N ASP A 199 6.34 -0.70 -20.77
CA ASP A 199 5.55 0.21 -19.95
C ASP A 199 5.43 -0.28 -18.50
N ILE A 200 5.57 -1.60 -18.28
CA ILE A 200 5.66 -2.23 -16.96
C ILE A 200 6.89 -3.17 -16.96
N PRO A 201 8.08 -2.63 -16.65
CA PRO A 201 9.36 -3.32 -16.82
C PRO A 201 9.52 -4.50 -15.85
N ALA A 202 10.46 -5.40 -16.12
CA ALA A 202 10.57 -6.72 -15.47
C ALA A 202 10.57 -6.70 -13.95
N GLN A 203 11.28 -5.74 -13.36
CA GLN A 203 11.40 -5.56 -11.91
C GLN A 203 10.12 -5.04 -11.24
N ALA A 204 9.21 -4.42 -12.01
CA ALA A 204 7.89 -3.98 -11.54
C ALA A 204 6.81 -5.06 -11.74
N ARG A 205 7.12 -6.15 -12.45
CA ARG A 205 6.20 -7.28 -12.65
C ARG A 205 6.18 -8.20 -11.42
N PRO A 206 5.07 -8.92 -11.16
CA PRO A 206 5.05 -9.94 -10.12
C PRO A 206 6.16 -10.96 -10.37
N ARG A 207 6.97 -11.26 -9.35
CA ARG A 207 7.93 -12.36 -9.46
C ARG A 207 7.16 -13.65 -9.75
N SER A 208 7.44 -14.31 -10.87
CA SER A 208 7.02 -15.69 -11.07
C SER A 208 7.66 -16.53 -9.97
N THR A 209 6.85 -16.97 -9.01
CA THR A 209 7.19 -18.05 -8.08
C THR A 209 7.31 -19.37 -8.82
#